data_AF-A0A8C3WJV2-F1
#
_entry.id   AF-A0A8C3WJV2-F1
#
_cell.length_a   1.000
_cell.length_b   1.000
_cell.length_c   1.000
_cell.angle_alpha   90.00
_cell.angle_beta   90.00
_cell.angle_gamma   90.00
#
_symmetry.space_group_name_H-M   'P 1'
#
loop_
_entity.id
_entity.type
_entity.pdbx_description
1 polymer ?
#
loop_
_entity_poly.entity_id
_entity_poly.type
_entity_poly.pdbx_seq_one_letter_code
_entity_poly.pdbx_strand_id
1 'polypeptide(L)'
;MGPRRRSRKPETPRRRAASPAPAAPRRGPSLGTSSHQLGHRRQRVLREIRILQKSTHLLLRKTPFCRLAAEAFLVHLFEDAYLLSLHAGRVTLFPKDIQLARRIRGIQEGLG
;
A
#
# COMPACT_ATOMS: atom_id res chain seq x y z
N MET A 1 39.66 67.75 47.76
CA MET A 1 38.46 66.91 47.61
C MET A 1 38.40 66.38 46.19
N GLY A 2 38.65 65.09 45.96
CA GLY A 2 38.48 64.42 44.67
C GLY A 2 38.12 62.94 44.93
N PRO A 3 37.13 62.34 44.24
CA PRO A 3 36.46 61.15 44.75
C PRO A 3 37.29 59.88 44.53
N ARG A 4 37.35 59.04 45.58
CA ARG A 4 37.97 57.70 45.57
C ARG A 4 37.22 56.79 44.59
N ARG A 5 37.90 56.28 43.56
CA ARG A 5 37.36 55.22 42.68
C ARG A 5 37.14 53.95 43.49
N ARG A 6 35.87 53.57 43.71
CA ARG A 6 35.50 52.28 44.30
C ARG A 6 35.69 51.16 43.26
N SER A 7 36.49 50.16 43.62
CA SER A 7 36.64 48.90 42.88
C SER A 7 35.32 48.12 42.92
N ARG A 8 34.74 47.80 41.76
CA ARG A 8 33.59 46.89 41.65
C ARG A 8 34.09 45.46 41.57
N LYS A 9 33.64 44.59 42.48
CA LYS A 9 33.91 43.15 42.45
C LYS A 9 33.13 42.48 41.29
N PRO A 10 33.67 41.44 40.63
CA PRO A 10 32.94 40.70 39.61
C PRO A 10 31.91 39.76 40.25
N GLU A 11 30.65 39.84 39.83
CA GLU A 11 29.62 38.84 40.17
C GLU A 11 29.84 37.57 39.34
N THR A 12 29.82 36.41 40.00
CA THR A 12 29.92 35.10 39.34
C THR A 12 28.58 34.69 38.72
N PRO A 13 28.57 34.09 37.52
CA PRO A 13 27.33 33.71 36.86
C PRO A 13 26.67 32.53 37.57
N ARG A 14 25.46 32.74 38.09
CA ARG A 14 24.64 31.69 38.71
C ARG A 14 24.18 30.67 37.66
N ARG A 15 24.48 29.39 37.92
CA ARG A 15 24.07 28.22 37.12
C ARG A 15 22.53 28.11 37.08
N ARG A 16 21.94 28.07 35.88
CA ARG A 16 20.50 27.80 35.68
C ARG A 16 20.16 26.37 36.11
N ALA A 17 19.06 26.21 36.85
CA ALA A 17 18.53 24.90 37.20
C ALA A 17 18.00 24.16 35.96
N ALA A 18 18.18 22.84 35.93
CA ALA A 18 17.76 21.98 34.83
C ALA A 18 16.23 21.89 34.73
N SER A 19 15.71 21.94 33.50
CA SER A 19 14.28 21.77 33.20
C SER A 19 13.85 20.31 33.39
N PRO A 20 12.61 20.03 33.85
CA PRO A 20 12.11 18.66 33.99
C PRO A 20 11.95 18.02 32.61
N ALA A 21 12.34 16.74 32.50
CA ALA A 21 12.27 15.97 31.26
C ALA A 21 10.80 15.74 30.82
N PRO A 22 10.50 15.70 29.51
CA PRO A 22 9.16 15.41 29.02
C PRO A 22 8.77 13.97 29.38
N ALA A 23 7.66 13.80 30.11
CA ALA A 23 7.11 12.49 30.42
C ALA A 23 6.69 11.77 29.12
N ALA A 24 7.10 10.51 28.99
CA ALA A 24 6.74 9.68 27.84
C ALA A 24 5.21 9.54 27.70
N PRO A 25 4.66 9.54 26.48
CA PRO A 25 3.23 9.39 26.28
C PRO A 25 2.80 7.99 26.72
N ARG A 26 1.85 7.93 27.66
CA ARG A 26 1.20 6.67 28.04
C ARG A 26 0.42 6.13 26.84
N ARG A 27 0.87 5.01 26.28
CA ARG A 27 0.10 4.25 25.27
C ARG A 27 -1.18 3.71 25.93
N GLY A 28 -2.32 4.35 25.64
CA GLY A 28 -3.64 3.77 25.91
C GLY A 28 -3.91 2.55 25.03
N PRO A 29 -4.88 1.69 25.40
CA PRO A 29 -5.21 0.50 24.64
C PRO A 29 -5.74 0.87 23.25
N SER A 30 -5.05 0.44 22.20
CA SER A 30 -5.51 0.58 20.82
C SER A 30 -6.67 -0.38 20.57
N LEU A 31 -7.90 0.14 20.63
CA LEU A 31 -9.10 -0.57 20.19
C LEU A 31 -8.93 -0.99 18.71
N GLY A 32 -8.93 -2.30 18.45
CA GLY A 32 -8.61 -2.96 17.18
C GLY A 32 -9.64 -2.78 16.05
N THR A 33 -9.94 -1.54 15.68
CA THR A 33 -10.88 -1.20 14.59
C THR A 33 -10.34 -1.50 13.17
N SER A 34 -9.01 -1.65 13.03
CA SER A 34 -8.35 -1.87 11.74
C SER A 34 -8.59 -3.28 11.16
N SER A 35 -8.71 -4.29 12.02
CA SER A 35 -8.91 -5.69 11.60
C SER A 35 -10.29 -5.90 10.94
N HIS A 36 -11.33 -5.28 11.51
CA HIS A 36 -12.70 -5.41 11.01
C HIS A 36 -12.86 -4.80 9.60
N GLN A 37 -12.14 -3.71 9.31
CA GLN A 37 -12.13 -3.04 8.01
C GLN A 37 -11.49 -3.91 6.92
N LEU A 38 -10.37 -4.59 7.21
CA LEU A 38 -9.71 -5.49 6.26
C LEU A 38 -10.57 -6.72 5.92
N GLY A 39 -11.26 -7.28 6.92
CA GLY A 39 -12.20 -8.39 6.73
C GLY A 39 -13.34 -8.04 5.79
N HIS A 40 -13.96 -6.87 5.97
CA HIS A 40 -15.04 -6.39 5.09
C HIS A 40 -14.58 -6.19 3.64
N ARG A 41 -13.37 -5.64 3.43
CA ARG A 41 -12.80 -5.48 2.09
C ARG A 41 -12.54 -6.82 1.41
N ARG A 42 -11.92 -7.76 2.12
CA ARG A 42 -11.69 -9.12 1.59
C ARG A 42 -13.00 -9.80 1.22
N GLN A 43 -14.03 -9.68 2.06
CA GLN A 43 -15.32 -10.32 1.80
C GLN A 43 -16.06 -9.69 0.60
N ARG A 44 -15.90 -8.38 0.36
CA ARG A 44 -16.39 -7.73 -0.86
C ARG A 44 -15.71 -8.29 -2.12
N VAL A 45 -14.37 -8.38 -2.12
CA VAL A 45 -13.60 -8.91 -3.26
C VAL A 45 -13.98 -10.36 -3.57
N LEU A 46 -14.11 -11.21 -2.54
CA LEU A 46 -14.52 -12.62 -2.73
C LEU A 46 -15.95 -12.73 -3.29
N ARG A 47 -16.86 -11.84 -2.86
CA ARG A 47 -18.21 -11.78 -3.39
C ARG A 47 -18.20 -11.33 -4.86
N GLU A 48 -17.42 -10.33 -5.20
CA GLU A 48 -17.27 -9.84 -6.58
C GLU A 48 -16.74 -10.94 -7.50
N ILE A 49 -15.64 -11.61 -7.13
CA ILE A 49 -15.09 -12.74 -7.90
C ILE A 49 -16.17 -13.79 -8.18
N ARG A 50 -16.94 -14.17 -7.16
CA ARG A 50 -18.01 -15.15 -7.30
C ARG A 50 -19.12 -14.69 -8.25
N ILE A 51 -19.48 -13.41 -8.22
CA ILE A 51 -20.50 -12.84 -9.11
C ILE A 51 -19.98 -12.81 -10.55
N LEU A 52 -18.74 -12.34 -10.77
CA LEU A 52 -18.12 -12.23 -12.09
C LEU A 52 -17.89 -13.59 -12.74
N GLN A 53 -17.53 -14.61 -11.96
CA GLN A 53 -17.36 -15.98 -12.48
C GLN A 53 -18.69 -16.69 -12.76
N LYS A 54 -19.78 -16.32 -12.06
CA LYS A 54 -21.11 -16.92 -12.28
C LYS A 54 -21.82 -16.32 -13.50
N SER A 55 -21.45 -15.12 -13.91
CA SER A 55 -22.15 -14.37 -14.95
C SER A 55 -21.28 -14.21 -16.20
N THR A 56 -21.93 -14.05 -17.35
CA THR A 56 -21.27 -14.00 -18.67
C THR A 56 -21.49 -12.66 -19.38
N HIS A 57 -21.78 -11.61 -18.60
CA HIS A 57 -21.94 -10.26 -19.15
C HIS A 57 -20.55 -9.70 -19.52
N LEU A 58 -20.51 -8.93 -20.61
CA LEU A 58 -19.28 -8.23 -21.00
C LEU A 58 -18.86 -7.26 -19.89
N LEU A 59 -17.58 -7.30 -19.55
CA LEU A 59 -16.99 -6.45 -18.50
C LEU A 59 -16.60 -5.08 -19.06
N LEU A 60 -16.29 -5.00 -20.35
CA LEU A 60 -16.07 -3.74 -21.06
C LEU A 60 -17.40 -3.26 -21.64
N ARG A 61 -17.52 -1.93 -21.74
CA ARG A 61 -18.75 -1.27 -22.22
C ARG A 61 -19.13 -1.77 -23.62
N LYS A 62 -20.43 -2.04 -23.82
CA LYS A 62 -20.99 -2.59 -25.07
C LYS A 62 -20.54 -1.79 -26.29
N THR A 63 -19.85 -2.47 -27.20
CA THR A 63 -19.18 -1.96 -28.42
C THR A 63 -18.97 -3.15 -29.38
N PRO A 64 -18.52 -2.97 -30.64
CA PRO A 64 -18.49 -4.08 -31.62
C PRO A 64 -17.64 -5.29 -31.20
N PHE A 65 -17.91 -6.42 -31.88
CA PHE A 65 -17.42 -7.79 -31.65
C PHE A 65 -15.95 -7.93 -31.22
N CYS A 66 -15.04 -7.06 -31.69
CA CYS A 66 -13.62 -7.09 -31.33
C CYS A 66 -13.36 -7.09 -29.80
N ARG A 67 -14.22 -6.44 -29.00
CA ARG A 67 -14.01 -6.38 -27.55
C ARG A 67 -14.36 -7.68 -26.83
N LEU A 68 -15.26 -8.51 -27.37
CA LEU A 68 -15.56 -9.83 -26.80
C LEU A 68 -14.32 -10.74 -26.85
N ALA A 69 -13.66 -10.79 -28.01
CA ALA A 69 -12.43 -11.58 -28.18
C ALA A 69 -11.30 -11.05 -27.28
N ALA A 70 -11.16 -9.73 -27.17
CA ALA A 70 -10.18 -9.11 -26.29
C ALA A 70 -10.44 -9.40 -24.80
N GLU A 71 -11.70 -9.36 -24.36
CA GLU A 71 -12.08 -9.70 -22.98
C GLU A 71 -11.71 -11.15 -22.64
N ALA A 72 -12.09 -12.10 -23.50
CA ALA A 72 -11.76 -13.50 -23.30
C ALA A 72 -10.24 -13.71 -23.21
N PHE A 73 -9.47 -13.13 -24.11
CA PHE A 73 -8.01 -13.22 -24.09
C PHE A 73 -7.41 -12.65 -22.79
N LEU A 74 -7.85 -11.46 -22.37
CA LEU A 74 -7.32 -10.80 -21.18
C LEU A 74 -7.64 -11.59 -19.90
N VAL A 75 -8.84 -12.16 -19.78
CA VAL A 75 -9.21 -12.99 -18.61
C VAL A 75 -8.24 -14.17 -18.47
N HIS A 76 -8.02 -14.94 -19.53
CA HIS A 76 -7.10 -16.08 -19.50
C HIS A 76 -5.65 -15.65 -19.24
N LEU A 77 -5.22 -14.51 -19.79
CA LEU A 77 -3.88 -13.98 -19.52
C LEU A 77 -3.69 -13.60 -18.04
N PHE A 78 -4.71 -13.01 -17.41
CA PHE A 78 -4.65 -12.65 -15.99
C PHE A 78 -4.68 -13.86 -15.07
N GLU A 79 -5.39 -14.93 -15.43
CA GLU A 79 -5.37 -16.20 -14.70
C GLU A 79 -3.95 -16.81 -14.66
N ASP A 80 -3.27 -16.88 -15.81
CA ASP A 80 -1.90 -17.37 -15.90
C ASP A 80 -0.91 -16.50 -15.12
N ALA A 81 -1.02 -15.17 -15.27
CA ALA A 81 -0.18 -14.23 -14.54
C ALA A 81 -0.41 -14.33 -13.02
N TYR A 82 -1.62 -14.67 -12.59
CA TYR A 82 -1.91 -14.88 -11.17
C TYR A 82 -1.26 -16.15 -10.62
N LEU A 83 -1.18 -17.23 -11.40
CA LEU A 83 -0.43 -18.44 -11.03
C LEU A 83 1.05 -18.13 -10.77
N LEU A 84 1.66 -17.27 -11.59
CA LEU A 84 3.04 -16.80 -11.39
C LEU A 84 3.20 -15.95 -10.12
N SER A 85 2.18 -15.14 -9.80
CA SER A 85 2.17 -14.34 -8.56
C SER A 85 2.14 -15.23 -7.32
N LEU A 86 1.30 -16.28 -7.34
CA LEU A 86 1.20 -17.29 -6.30
C LEU A 86 2.49 -18.12 -6.18
N HIS A 87 3.10 -18.48 -7.31
CA HIS A 87 4.39 -19.17 -7.34
C HIS A 87 5.49 -18.36 -6.63
N ALA A 88 5.44 -17.03 -6.74
CA ALA A 88 6.34 -16.12 -6.03
C ALA A 88 5.90 -15.78 -4.59
N GLY A 89 4.89 -16.46 -4.03
CA GLY A 89 4.38 -16.26 -2.67
C GLY A 89 3.60 -14.95 -2.46
N ARG A 90 3.16 -14.29 -3.52
CA ARG A 90 2.42 -13.02 -3.47
C ARG A 90 0.95 -13.23 -3.83
N VAL A 91 0.08 -12.45 -3.20
CA VAL A 91 -1.35 -12.37 -3.57
C VAL A 91 -1.61 -11.21 -4.54
N THR A 92 -0.72 -10.23 -4.57
CA THR A 92 -0.81 -9.09 -5.50
C THR A 92 -0.10 -9.41 -6.81
N LEU A 93 -0.81 -9.18 -7.92
CA LEU A 93 -0.32 -9.35 -9.28
C LEU A 93 0.51 -8.11 -9.68
N PHE A 94 1.70 -8.33 -10.26
CA PHE A 94 2.59 -7.26 -10.72
C PHE A 94 2.84 -7.33 -12.23
N PRO A 95 3.26 -6.22 -12.88
CA PRO A 95 3.53 -6.19 -14.31
C PRO A 95 4.54 -7.25 -14.78
N LYS A 96 5.53 -7.58 -13.94
CA LYS A 96 6.51 -8.64 -14.22
C LYS A 96 5.87 -10.03 -14.39
N ASP A 97 4.77 -10.30 -13.68
CA ASP A 97 4.06 -11.58 -13.75
C ASP A 97 3.31 -11.68 -15.09
N ILE A 98 2.72 -10.58 -15.57
CA ILE A 98 2.08 -10.49 -16.89
C ILE A 98 3.11 -10.61 -18.01
N GLN A 99 4.23 -9.90 -17.90
CA GLN A 99 5.31 -9.95 -18.88
C GLN A 99 5.88 -11.37 -18.99
N LEU A 100 6.04 -12.06 -17.86
CA LEU A 100 6.48 -13.44 -17.82
C LEU A 100 5.43 -14.39 -18.42
N ALA A 101 4.14 -14.24 -18.10
CA ALA A 101 3.07 -15.03 -18.69
C ALA A 101 3.05 -14.91 -20.22
N ARG A 102 3.13 -13.68 -20.74
CA ARG A 102 3.23 -13.42 -22.19
C ARG A 102 4.47 -14.05 -22.81
N ARG A 103 5.60 -14.01 -22.12
CA ARG A 103 6.87 -14.60 -22.59
C ARG A 103 6.79 -16.13 -22.65
N ILE A 104 6.14 -16.76 -21.68
CA ILE A 104 5.96 -18.22 -21.61
C ILE A 104 4.94 -18.70 -22.64
N ARG A 105 3.82 -17.99 -22.82
CA ARG A 105 2.84 -18.29 -23.89
C ARG A 105 3.43 -18.23 -25.30
N GLY A 106 4.53 -17.49 -25.48
CA GLY A 106 5.23 -17.40 -26.75
C GLY A 106 4.51 -16.53 -27.78
N ILE A 107 5.04 -16.54 -29.00
CA ILE A 107 4.58 -15.68 -30.11
C ILE A 107 3.21 -16.11 -30.64
N GLN A 108 2.80 -17.36 -30.44
CA GLN A 108 1.58 -17.94 -31.01
C GLN A 108 0.27 -17.39 -30.41
N GLU A 109 0.29 -16.93 -29.15
CA GLU A 109 -0.87 -16.30 -28.50
C GLU A 109 -0.60 -14.84 -28.06
N GLY A 110 0.63 -14.35 -28.18
CA GLY A 110 1.07 -13.06 -27.64
C GLY A 110 1.06 -11.88 -28.61
N LEU A 111 0.93 -12.16 -29.91
CA LEU A 111 0.89 -11.18 -31.01
C LEU A 111 -0.25 -11.58 -31.94
N GLY A 112 -1.28 -10.73 -31.99
CA GLY A 112 -2.27 -10.79 -33.07
C GLY A 112 -1.67 -10.43 -34.41
#